data_AF-A0A2D7M0T7-F1
#
_entry.id   AF-A0A2D7M0T7-F1
#
_cell.length_a   1.000
_cell.length_b   1.000
_cell.length_c   1.000
_cell.angle_alpha   90.00
_cell.angle_beta   90.00
_cell.angle_gamma   90.00
#
_symmetry.space_group_name_H-M   'P 1'
#
loop_
_entity.id
_entity.type
_entity.pdbx_description
1 polymer ?
#
loop_
_entity_poly.entity_id
_entity_poly.type
_entity_poly.pdbx_seq_one_letter_code
_entity_poly.pdbx_strand_id
1 'polypeptide(L)'
;APTAHTGSKPPKFFGNFPYPYMNGMLHLGHAFSLSKLEFASAYHRLKGDEVLFPFAFHCTGMPIKASADKIKNEMAKFGNPPVFPVVDEAAEAAAAAAKAAEAAETAKNADPTKFAAKKSKAVAKAGTAAYQWQIMKSSGVPEGDIPPFADPYHWLDYFPPLAKRDVTAMGCQVDWRRSFITTDHNPFYDAFVRWQFNTLKSIGKIIKAKRMAVYSPLDGQPCADHDRATGEGVGPQEYVLVKMRVYDEW
;
A
#
# COMPACT_ATOMS: atom_id res chain seq x y z
N ALA A 1 -31.43 32.74 8.23
CA ALA A 1 -32.66 32.66 7.42
C ALA A 1 -32.45 31.58 6.37
N PRO A 2 -33.40 30.67 6.11
CA PRO A 2 -33.28 29.75 4.99
C PRO A 2 -33.47 30.57 3.71
N THR A 3 -32.46 30.54 2.83
CA THR A 3 -32.46 31.23 1.55
C THR A 3 -33.51 30.59 0.64
N ALA A 4 -34.29 31.45 -0.03
CA ALA A 4 -35.33 31.09 -0.96
C ALA A 4 -34.80 30.16 -2.06
N HIS A 5 -35.50 29.05 -2.30
CA HIS A 5 -35.26 28.15 -3.42
C HIS A 5 -35.57 28.88 -4.74
N THR A 6 -34.54 29.46 -5.34
CA THR A 6 -34.49 29.72 -6.78
C THR A 6 -34.45 28.35 -7.47
N GLY A 7 -35.22 28.14 -8.55
CA GLY A 7 -35.45 26.82 -9.16
C GLY A 7 -34.22 26.11 -9.78
N SER A 8 -32.99 26.55 -9.51
CA SER A 8 -31.75 25.88 -9.91
C SER A 8 -31.22 25.00 -8.78
N LYS A 9 -30.84 23.75 -9.10
CA LYS A 9 -30.19 22.85 -8.13
C LYS A 9 -28.92 23.50 -7.56
N PRO A 10 -28.64 23.34 -6.26
CA PRO A 10 -27.39 23.84 -5.68
C PRO A 10 -26.18 23.22 -6.39
N PRO A 11 -25.03 23.92 -6.44
CA PRO A 11 -23.80 23.36 -6.98
C PRO A 11 -23.38 22.11 -6.19
N LYS A 12 -22.67 21.20 -6.85
CA LYS A 12 -22.23 19.92 -6.25
C LYS A 12 -20.73 19.93 -6.04
N PHE A 13 -20.30 19.39 -4.90
CA PHE A 13 -18.90 19.09 -4.64
C PHE A 13 -18.76 17.60 -4.36
N PHE A 14 -18.03 16.89 -5.23
CA PHE A 14 -17.74 15.47 -5.07
C PHE A 14 -16.24 15.28 -4.89
N GLY A 15 -15.83 14.99 -3.66
CA GLY A 15 -14.42 14.81 -3.33
C GLY A 15 -14.09 13.36 -2.98
N ASN A 16 -12.97 12.87 -3.49
CA ASN A 16 -12.52 11.49 -3.28
C ASN A 16 -11.12 11.47 -2.66
N PHE A 17 -10.93 10.58 -1.71
CA PHE A 17 -9.62 10.22 -1.18
C PHE A 17 -9.21 8.87 -1.79
N PRO A 18 -7.98 8.72 -2.31
CA PRO A 18 -7.48 7.41 -2.71
C PRO A 18 -7.62 6.44 -1.55
N TYR A 19 -8.45 5.41 -1.72
CA TYR A 19 -8.74 4.46 -0.65
C TYR A 19 -7.43 3.84 -0.12
N PRO A 20 -7.19 3.84 1.21
CA PRO A 20 -5.93 3.36 1.77
C PRO A 20 -5.88 1.82 1.78
N TYR A 21 -4.67 1.26 1.77
CA TYR A 21 -4.44 -0.17 1.93
C TYR A 21 -4.79 -0.66 3.34
N MET A 22 -5.51 -1.78 3.43
CA MET A 22 -6.00 -2.38 4.68
C MET A 22 -5.04 -3.43 5.25
N ASN A 23 -3.74 -3.21 5.09
CA ASN A 23 -2.69 -4.07 5.66
C ASN A 23 -2.24 -3.60 7.05
N GLY A 24 -3.02 -2.74 7.72
CA GLY A 24 -2.70 -2.16 9.01
C GLY A 24 -3.59 -0.99 9.39
N MET A 25 -3.30 -0.37 10.53
CA MET A 25 -3.97 0.84 11.02
C MET A 25 -3.59 2.08 10.18
N LEU A 26 -4.50 3.05 10.12
CA LEU A 26 -4.23 4.32 9.45
C LEU A 26 -3.24 5.17 10.28
N HIS A 27 -2.08 5.48 9.73
CA HIS A 27 -1.10 6.36 10.35
C HIS A 27 -1.33 7.86 10.05
N LEU A 28 -0.59 8.75 10.73
CA LEU A 28 -0.73 10.21 10.63
C LEU A 28 -0.58 10.78 9.21
N GLY A 29 0.24 10.16 8.35
CA GLY A 29 0.33 10.54 6.94
C GLY A 29 -0.99 10.40 6.15
N HIS A 30 -1.83 9.41 6.50
CA HIS A 30 -3.18 9.30 5.95
C HIS A 30 -4.04 10.44 6.45
N ALA A 31 -4.00 10.73 7.76
CA ALA A 31 -4.74 11.85 8.35
C ALA A 31 -4.37 13.20 7.70
N PHE A 32 -3.08 13.46 7.48
CA PHE A 32 -2.60 14.66 6.80
C PHE A 32 -3.12 14.78 5.36
N SER A 33 -3.16 13.66 4.63
CA SER A 33 -3.61 13.67 3.23
C SER A 33 -5.14 13.78 3.14
N LEU A 34 -5.85 13.09 4.04
CA LEU A 34 -7.31 13.08 4.15
C LEU A 34 -7.86 14.43 4.61
N SER A 35 -7.16 15.12 5.51
CA SER A 35 -7.61 16.42 6.06
C SER A 35 -7.85 17.46 4.98
N LYS A 36 -7.07 17.44 3.89
CA LYS A 36 -7.26 18.34 2.74
C LYS A 36 -8.66 18.19 2.15
N LEU A 37 -9.14 16.96 2.00
CA LEU A 37 -10.46 16.68 1.48
C LEU A 37 -11.55 17.00 2.51
N GLU A 38 -11.34 16.72 3.79
CA GLU A 38 -12.31 17.11 4.82
C GLU A 38 -12.48 18.63 4.88
N PHE A 39 -11.38 19.40 4.87
CA PHE A 39 -11.44 20.86 4.90
C PHE A 39 -12.13 21.45 3.66
N ALA A 40 -11.84 20.91 2.47
CA ALA A 40 -12.53 21.30 1.25
C ALA A 40 -14.03 20.97 1.34
N SER A 41 -14.37 19.76 1.78
CA SER A 41 -15.76 19.32 1.94
C SER A 41 -16.51 20.21 2.93
N ALA A 42 -15.93 20.52 4.08
CA ALA A 42 -16.52 21.40 5.08
C ALA A 42 -16.74 22.83 4.56
N TYR A 43 -15.76 23.38 3.84
CA TYR A 43 -15.90 24.69 3.19
C TYR A 43 -17.06 24.71 2.19
N HIS A 44 -17.16 23.70 1.32
CA HIS A 44 -18.26 23.59 0.35
C HIS A 44 -19.63 23.43 1.01
N ARG A 45 -19.73 22.68 2.12
CA ARG A 45 -20.97 22.60 2.92
C ARG A 45 -21.40 23.98 3.43
N LEU A 46 -20.45 24.80 3.93
CA LEU A 46 -20.75 26.15 4.41
C LEU A 46 -21.17 27.12 3.31
N LYS A 47 -20.75 26.91 2.05
CA LYS A 47 -21.22 27.69 0.90
C LYS A 47 -22.63 27.33 0.45
N GLY A 48 -23.20 26.24 0.95
CA GLY A 48 -24.50 25.71 0.52
C GLY A 48 -24.42 24.74 -0.66
N ASP A 49 -23.23 24.21 -0.98
CA ASP A 49 -23.08 23.19 -2.03
C ASP A 49 -23.54 21.81 -1.53
N GLU A 50 -24.07 20.98 -2.43
CA GLU A 50 -24.35 19.57 -2.18
C GLU A 50 -23.03 18.78 -2.17
N VAL A 51 -22.55 18.42 -0.97
CA VAL A 51 -21.28 17.73 -0.78
C VAL A 51 -21.46 16.21 -0.69
N LEU A 52 -20.71 15.48 -1.51
CA LEU A 52 -20.52 14.03 -1.38
C LEU A 52 -19.05 13.74 -1.07
N PHE A 53 -18.82 13.09 0.07
CA PHE A 53 -17.53 12.58 0.50
C PHE A 53 -17.68 11.09 0.87
N PRO A 54 -17.39 10.15 -0.05
CA PRO A 54 -17.35 8.73 0.25
C PRO A 54 -15.93 8.31 0.67
N PHE A 55 -15.85 7.12 1.25
CA PHE A 55 -14.58 6.49 1.61
C PHE A 55 -14.70 4.98 1.37
N ALA A 56 -13.64 4.36 0.87
CA ALA A 56 -13.57 2.92 0.62
C ALA A 56 -12.23 2.37 1.12
N PHE A 57 -12.08 1.05 1.05
CA PHE A 57 -10.96 0.34 1.69
C PHE A 57 -10.24 -0.55 0.66
N HIS A 58 -8.96 -0.29 0.43
CA HIS A 58 -8.19 -1.03 -0.56
C HIS A 58 -7.68 -2.34 0.02
N CYS A 59 -8.22 -3.45 -0.46
CA CYS A 59 -7.83 -4.79 -0.03
C CYS A 59 -7.17 -5.60 -1.16
N THR A 60 -7.18 -5.07 -2.39
CA THR A 60 -6.57 -5.71 -3.56
C THR A 60 -5.06 -5.46 -3.55
N GLY A 61 -4.27 -6.51 -3.79
CA GLY A 61 -2.81 -6.41 -3.94
C GLY A 61 -2.05 -7.36 -3.04
N MET A 62 -0.72 -7.38 -3.21
CA MET A 62 0.16 -8.31 -2.49
C MET A 62 0.46 -7.97 -1.02
N PRO A 63 0.42 -6.71 -0.53
CA PRO A 63 0.86 -6.42 0.84
C PRO A 63 0.13 -7.22 1.93
N ILE A 64 -1.19 -7.40 1.82
CA ILE A 64 -1.97 -8.18 2.78
C ILE A 64 -1.56 -9.65 2.73
N LYS A 65 -1.49 -10.23 1.52
CA LYS A 65 -1.09 -11.62 1.32
C LYS A 65 0.32 -11.90 1.81
N ALA A 66 1.27 -11.01 1.50
CA ALA A 66 2.66 -11.12 1.94
C ALA A 66 2.79 -11.07 3.47
N SER A 67 2.05 -10.19 4.14
CA SER A 67 2.01 -10.14 5.61
C SER A 67 1.38 -11.39 6.21
N ALA A 68 0.27 -11.87 5.64
CA ALA A 68 -0.38 -13.11 6.09
C ALA A 68 0.55 -14.32 5.95
N ASP A 69 1.25 -14.45 4.82
CA ASP A 69 2.21 -15.53 4.59
C ASP A 69 3.43 -15.43 5.53
N LYS A 70 3.88 -14.23 5.89
CA LYS A 70 4.91 -14.05 6.94
C LYS A 70 4.44 -14.56 8.30
N ILE A 71 3.24 -14.19 8.74
CA ILE A 71 2.67 -14.68 10.01
C ILE A 71 2.58 -16.21 9.99
N LYS A 72 2.05 -16.77 8.90
CA LYS A 72 1.95 -18.22 8.71
C LYS A 72 3.32 -18.91 8.82
N ASN A 73 4.35 -18.34 8.18
CA ASN A 73 5.70 -18.87 8.19
C ASN A 73 6.37 -18.73 9.56
N GLU A 74 6.17 -17.61 10.25
CA GLU A 74 6.69 -17.38 11.61
C GLU A 74 6.07 -18.36 12.60
N MET A 75 4.75 -18.57 12.53
CA MET A 75 4.07 -19.55 13.37
C MET A 75 4.56 -20.98 13.11
N ALA A 76 4.77 -21.34 11.83
CA ALA A 76 5.27 -22.66 11.46
C ALA A 76 6.71 -22.90 11.92
N LYS A 77 7.56 -21.87 11.97
CA LYS A 77 8.98 -21.97 12.33
C LYS A 77 9.24 -21.84 13.83
N PHE A 78 8.51 -20.97 14.51
CA PHE A 78 8.82 -20.54 15.87
C PHE A 78 7.71 -20.89 16.89
N GLY A 79 6.60 -21.48 16.45
CA GLY A 79 5.47 -21.87 17.31
C GLY A 79 4.33 -20.84 17.33
N ASN A 80 3.29 -21.12 18.10
CA ASN A 80 2.12 -20.25 18.27
C ASN A 80 1.72 -20.17 19.76
N PRO A 81 2.10 -19.11 20.50
CA PRO A 81 2.83 -17.92 20.02
C PRO A 81 4.30 -18.23 19.65
N PRO A 82 4.88 -17.49 18.67
CA PRO A 82 6.24 -17.70 18.21
C PRO A 82 7.28 -17.24 19.22
N VAL A 83 8.29 -18.08 19.46
CA VAL A 83 9.48 -17.74 20.25
C VAL A 83 10.63 -17.46 19.30
N PHE A 84 10.91 -16.17 19.07
CA PHE A 84 11.97 -15.74 18.16
C PHE A 84 13.36 -15.86 18.81
N PRO A 85 14.41 -16.17 18.02
CA PRO A 85 15.77 -16.11 18.51
C PRO A 85 16.11 -14.68 18.93
N VAL A 86 16.80 -14.52 20.06
CA VAL A 86 17.27 -13.21 20.54
C VAL A 86 18.28 -12.67 19.54
N VAL A 87 17.87 -11.67 18.78
CA VAL A 87 18.76 -10.90 17.90
C VAL A 87 19.42 -9.84 18.77
N ASP A 88 20.76 -9.78 18.74
CA ASP A 88 21.50 -8.68 19.36
C ASP A 88 21.16 -7.39 18.60
N GLU A 89 20.25 -6.61 19.18
CA GLU A 89 19.75 -5.36 18.61
C GLU A 89 20.88 -4.37 18.26
N ALA A 90 22.02 -4.45 18.97
CA ALA A 90 23.19 -3.62 18.68
C ALA A 90 23.90 -4.05 17.39
N ALA A 91 23.95 -5.35 17.10
CA ALA A 91 24.56 -5.88 15.88
C ALA A 91 23.70 -5.60 14.64
N GLU A 92 22.37 -5.70 14.74
CA GLU A 92 21.46 -5.34 13.63
C GLU A 92 21.40 -3.83 13.40
N ALA A 93 21.39 -3.01 14.46
CA ALA A 93 21.46 -1.55 14.32
C ALA A 93 22.77 -1.10 13.68
N ALA A 94 23.90 -1.74 14.02
CA ALA A 94 25.19 -1.49 13.38
C ALA A 94 25.19 -1.89 11.89
N ALA A 95 24.58 -3.03 11.55
CA ALA A 95 24.46 -3.48 10.15
C ALA A 95 23.51 -2.59 9.32
N ALA A 96 22.43 -2.08 9.90
CA ALA A 96 21.52 -1.14 9.27
C ALA A 96 22.16 0.24 9.07
N ALA A 97 22.92 0.72 10.06
CA ALA A 97 23.70 1.95 9.97
C ALA A 97 24.80 1.87 8.89
N ALA A 98 25.49 0.73 8.77
CA ALA A 98 26.47 0.49 7.72
C ALA A 98 25.83 0.52 6.32
N LYS A 99 24.68 -0.14 6.12
CA LYS A 99 23.94 -0.10 4.84
C LYS A 99 23.41 1.29 4.50
N ALA A 100 23.01 2.08 5.51
CA ALA A 100 22.57 3.47 5.31
C ALA A 100 23.73 4.39 4.92
N ALA A 101 24.93 4.19 5.47
CA ALA A 101 26.14 4.92 5.11
C ALA A 101 26.57 4.61 3.66
N GLU A 102 26.54 3.34 3.26
CA GLU A 102 26.88 2.90 1.90
C GLU A 102 25.90 3.47 0.85
N ALA A 103 24.59 3.49 1.16
CA ALA A 103 23.57 4.10 0.31
C ALA A 103 23.69 5.63 0.19
N ALA A 104 24.21 6.30 1.22
CA ALA A 104 24.49 7.73 1.21
C ALA A 104 25.74 8.08 0.39
N GLU A 105 26.74 7.19 0.36
CA GLU A 105 27.94 7.34 -0.46
C GLU A 105 27.65 7.19 -1.96
N THR A 106 26.78 6.25 -2.33
CA THR A 106 26.34 6.09 -3.73
C THR A 106 25.54 7.29 -4.24
N ALA A 107 24.85 8.01 -3.36
CA ALA A 107 24.10 9.22 -3.71
C ALA A 107 24.98 10.45 -4.00
N LYS A 108 26.23 10.48 -3.51
CA LYS A 108 27.18 11.58 -3.76
C LYS A 108 27.77 11.56 -5.18
N ASN A 109 27.68 10.44 -5.89
CA ASN A 109 28.18 10.27 -7.27
C ASN A 109 27.08 10.45 -8.35
N ALA A 110 25.93 11.03 -8.00
CA ALA A 110 24.84 11.26 -8.94
C ALA A 110 24.91 12.66 -9.59
N ASP A 111 24.70 12.70 -10.91
CA ASP A 111 24.68 13.89 -11.76
C ASP A 111 23.74 15.01 -11.21
N PRO A 112 24.25 16.22 -10.94
CA PRO A 112 23.49 17.32 -10.35
C PRO A 112 22.36 17.88 -11.23
N THR A 113 22.25 17.48 -12.51
CA THR A 113 21.15 17.88 -13.40
C THR A 113 19.93 16.95 -13.31
N LYS A 114 20.02 15.83 -12.59
CA LYS A 114 18.89 14.92 -12.35
C LYS A 114 18.28 15.16 -10.97
N PHE A 115 17.04 15.63 -10.95
CA PHE A 115 16.24 15.70 -9.72
C PHE A 115 15.98 14.30 -9.17
N ALA A 116 16.76 13.89 -8.17
CA ALA A 116 16.48 12.72 -7.36
C ALA A 116 15.54 13.11 -6.23
N ALA A 117 14.29 12.63 -6.26
CA ALA A 117 13.38 12.75 -5.13
C ALA A 117 14.06 12.14 -3.89
N LYS A 118 14.17 12.90 -2.79
CA LYS A 118 14.72 12.40 -1.52
C LYS A 118 13.94 11.14 -1.12
N LYS A 119 14.61 9.98 -1.16
CA LYS A 119 14.07 8.65 -0.83
C LYS A 119 13.77 8.51 0.69
N SER A 120 12.92 9.37 1.25
CA SER A 120 12.58 9.32 2.68
C SER A 120 11.74 8.10 3.05
N LYS A 121 11.01 7.50 2.09
CA LYS A 121 10.25 6.25 2.29
C LYS A 121 11.14 5.04 2.62
N ALA A 122 12.37 4.96 2.08
CA ALA A 122 13.26 3.83 2.31
C ALA A 122 13.96 3.91 3.68
N VAL A 123 14.29 5.12 4.13
CA VAL A 123 14.95 5.35 5.43
C VAL A 123 13.99 5.13 6.60
N ALA A 124 12.70 5.48 6.45
CA ALA A 124 11.69 5.22 7.48
C ALA A 124 11.32 3.74 7.66
N LYS A 125 11.69 2.86 6.71
CA LYS A 125 11.51 1.39 6.81
C LYS A 125 12.77 0.65 7.29
N ALA A 126 13.87 1.35 7.54
CA ALA A 126 15.14 0.76 7.99
C ALA A 126 15.25 0.72 9.53
N GLY A 127 14.15 0.42 10.23
CA GLY A 127 14.12 0.22 11.68
C GLY A 127 13.75 -1.22 11.99
N THR A 128 14.76 -1.96 12.50
CA THR A 128 14.74 -3.32 13.07
C THR A 128 14.10 -4.42 12.22
N ALA A 129 14.72 -5.61 12.14
CA ALA A 129 14.08 -6.78 11.52
C ALA A 129 12.94 -7.28 12.44
N ALA A 130 11.88 -6.49 12.60
CA ALA A 130 10.72 -6.88 13.37
C ALA A 130 9.96 -7.96 12.60
N TYR A 131 9.83 -9.13 13.22
CA TYR A 131 8.97 -10.19 12.74
C TYR A 131 7.53 -9.65 12.58
N GLN A 132 6.78 -10.13 11.60
CA GLN A 132 5.43 -9.65 11.34
C GLN A 132 4.55 -9.82 12.58
N TRP A 133 4.72 -10.90 13.35
CA TRP A 133 4.06 -11.08 14.65
C TRP A 133 4.30 -9.92 15.62
N GLN A 134 5.55 -9.46 15.75
CA GLN A 134 5.90 -8.33 16.62
C GLN A 134 5.28 -7.03 16.12
N ILE A 135 5.21 -6.83 14.80
CA ILE A 135 4.54 -5.68 14.19
C ILE A 135 3.04 -5.69 14.54
N MET A 136 2.38 -6.85 14.46
CA MET A 136 0.96 -6.99 14.84
C MET A 136 0.72 -6.61 16.31
N LYS A 137 1.58 -7.09 17.23
CA LYS A 137 1.53 -6.71 18.66
C LYS A 137 1.74 -5.20 18.84
N SER A 138 2.75 -4.62 18.19
CA SER A 138 3.03 -3.17 18.29
C SER A 138 1.92 -2.30 17.70
N SER A 139 1.13 -2.85 16.76
CA SER A 139 -0.04 -2.20 16.17
C SER A 139 -1.29 -2.29 17.05
N GLY A 140 -1.19 -2.93 18.21
CA GLY A 140 -2.28 -3.06 19.18
C GLY A 140 -3.19 -4.29 18.97
N VAL A 141 -2.80 -5.25 18.12
CA VAL A 141 -3.55 -6.50 17.96
C VAL A 141 -3.21 -7.44 19.12
N PRO A 142 -4.19 -7.92 19.91
CA PRO A 142 -3.95 -8.85 21.00
C PRO A 142 -3.28 -10.14 20.51
N GLU A 143 -2.35 -10.70 21.28
CA GLU A 143 -1.57 -11.87 20.85
C GLU A 143 -2.42 -13.10 20.50
N GLY A 144 -3.52 -13.31 21.23
CA GLY A 144 -4.48 -14.38 20.95
C GLY A 144 -5.23 -14.23 19.63
N ASP A 145 -5.29 -13.01 19.09
CA ASP A 145 -6.03 -12.69 17.86
C ASP A 145 -5.12 -12.62 16.62
N ILE A 146 -3.79 -12.81 16.77
CA ILE A 146 -2.84 -12.80 15.65
C ILE A 146 -2.93 -14.05 14.76
N PRO A 147 -3.14 -15.28 15.27
CA PRO A 147 -3.14 -16.50 14.43
C PRO A 147 -4.11 -16.46 13.24
N PRO A 148 -5.35 -15.94 13.36
CA PRO A 148 -6.26 -15.78 12.22
C PRO A 148 -5.72 -14.92 11.07
N PHE A 149 -4.76 -13.99 11.32
CA PHE A 149 -4.14 -13.18 10.27
C PHE A 149 -3.21 -13.96 9.34
N ALA A 150 -2.96 -15.25 9.60
CA ALA A 150 -2.37 -16.15 8.61
C ALA A 150 -3.27 -16.35 7.39
N ASP A 151 -4.58 -16.11 7.52
CA ASP A 151 -5.52 -16.00 6.41
C ASP A 151 -5.62 -14.53 5.95
N PRO A 152 -5.30 -14.19 4.68
CA PRO A 152 -5.46 -12.83 4.17
C PRO A 152 -6.89 -12.30 4.27
N TYR A 153 -7.93 -13.14 4.23
CA TYR A 153 -9.31 -12.67 4.32
C TYR A 153 -9.66 -12.11 5.70
N HIS A 154 -9.01 -12.60 6.77
CA HIS A 154 -9.24 -12.07 8.11
C HIS A 154 -8.87 -10.57 8.21
N TRP A 155 -7.89 -10.10 7.42
CA TRP A 155 -7.50 -8.70 7.38
C TRP A 155 -8.63 -7.79 6.85
N LEU A 156 -9.45 -8.31 5.93
CA LEU A 156 -10.57 -7.59 5.31
C LEU A 156 -11.72 -7.38 6.29
N ASP A 157 -11.83 -8.23 7.31
CA ASP A 157 -12.84 -8.10 8.36
C ASP A 157 -12.32 -7.28 9.55
N TYR A 158 -11.01 -7.30 9.80
CA TYR A 158 -10.42 -6.65 10.98
C TYR A 158 -10.11 -5.17 10.77
N PHE A 159 -9.37 -4.81 9.71
CA PHE A 159 -8.86 -3.44 9.55
C PHE A 159 -9.88 -2.42 9.01
N PRO A 160 -10.77 -2.74 8.05
CA PRO A 160 -11.74 -1.77 7.54
C PRO A 160 -12.68 -1.19 8.61
N PRO A 161 -13.24 -1.96 9.56
CA PRO A 161 -14.02 -1.40 10.67
C PRO A 161 -13.22 -0.45 11.57
N LEU A 162 -11.94 -0.75 11.82
CA LEU A 162 -11.05 0.12 12.59
C LEU A 162 -10.74 1.42 11.85
N ALA A 163 -10.44 1.34 10.55
CA ALA A 163 -10.26 2.51 9.70
C ALA A 163 -11.52 3.40 9.69
N LYS A 164 -12.72 2.80 9.59
CA LYS A 164 -13.99 3.53 9.69
C LYS A 164 -14.16 4.21 11.05
N ARG A 165 -13.86 3.52 12.15
CA ARG A 165 -13.88 4.07 13.52
C ARG A 165 -12.97 5.29 13.61
N ASP A 166 -11.73 5.17 13.15
CA ASP A 166 -10.71 6.21 13.30
C ASP A 166 -11.00 7.44 12.44
N VAL A 167 -11.44 7.25 11.19
CA VAL A 167 -11.85 8.35 10.31
C VAL A 167 -13.11 9.05 10.85
N THR A 168 -14.04 8.30 11.45
CA THR A 168 -15.20 8.88 12.13
C THR A 168 -14.79 9.67 13.37
N ALA A 169 -13.87 9.13 14.19
CA ALA A 169 -13.35 9.79 15.38
C ALA A 169 -12.55 11.07 15.05
N MET A 170 -11.88 11.10 13.89
CA MET A 170 -11.24 12.31 13.34
C MET A 170 -12.27 13.41 12.97
N GLY A 171 -13.56 13.08 12.86
CA GLY A 171 -14.63 14.01 12.53
C GLY A 171 -14.88 14.19 11.03
N CYS A 172 -14.36 13.28 10.19
CA CYS A 172 -14.61 13.34 8.75
C CYS A 172 -16.09 13.02 8.46
N GLN A 173 -16.77 13.85 7.66
CA GLN A 173 -18.19 13.64 7.35
C GLN A 173 -18.36 12.77 6.10
N VAL A 174 -18.09 11.48 6.27
CA VAL A 174 -18.14 10.47 5.22
C VAL A 174 -19.54 9.86 5.10
N ASP A 175 -20.04 9.69 3.86
CA ASP A 175 -21.23 8.85 3.59
C ASP A 175 -20.84 7.36 3.59
N TRP A 176 -20.83 6.76 4.79
CA TRP A 176 -20.44 5.37 5.00
C TRP A 176 -21.32 4.32 4.30
N ARG A 177 -22.52 4.70 3.83
CA ARG A 177 -23.40 3.78 3.07
C ARG A 177 -22.82 3.42 1.70
N ARG A 178 -21.82 4.19 1.25
CA ARG A 178 -21.13 4.02 -0.04
C ARG A 178 -19.74 3.38 0.13
N SER A 179 -19.41 2.92 1.32
CA SER A 179 -18.13 2.27 1.59
C SER A 179 -18.13 0.81 1.14
N PHE A 180 -16.98 0.34 0.68
CA PHE A 180 -16.79 -1.03 0.19
C PHE A 180 -15.32 -1.46 0.28
N ILE A 181 -15.08 -2.77 0.15
CA ILE A 181 -13.76 -3.37 -0.05
C ILE A 181 -13.57 -3.74 -1.53
N THR A 182 -12.32 -3.88 -1.97
CA THR A 182 -11.98 -3.94 -3.40
C THR A 182 -11.67 -5.33 -3.97
N THR A 183 -11.69 -6.39 -3.15
CA THR A 183 -11.44 -7.78 -3.60
C THR A 183 -12.72 -8.44 -4.13
N ASP A 184 -12.57 -9.66 -4.65
CA ASP A 184 -13.66 -10.55 -5.04
C ASP A 184 -14.61 -10.94 -3.90
N HIS A 185 -14.16 -10.76 -2.66
CA HIS A 185 -15.01 -10.84 -1.46
C HIS A 185 -16.18 -9.83 -1.48
N ASN A 186 -16.08 -8.75 -2.28
CA ASN A 186 -17.20 -7.89 -2.61
C ASN A 186 -17.71 -8.15 -4.04
N PRO A 187 -18.82 -8.89 -4.21
CA PRO A 187 -19.29 -9.29 -5.54
C PRO A 187 -19.71 -8.09 -6.41
N PHE A 188 -20.14 -6.99 -5.81
CA PHE A 188 -20.56 -5.79 -6.56
C PHE A 188 -19.36 -5.06 -7.15
N TYR A 189 -18.30 -4.89 -6.37
CA TYR A 189 -17.09 -4.24 -6.85
C TYR A 189 -16.33 -5.14 -7.84
N ASP A 190 -16.31 -6.44 -7.60
CA ASP A 190 -15.78 -7.42 -8.57
C ASP A 190 -16.52 -7.35 -9.92
N ALA A 191 -17.86 -7.30 -9.90
CA ALA A 191 -18.64 -7.13 -11.13
C ALA A 191 -18.32 -5.81 -11.84
N PHE A 192 -18.13 -4.72 -11.10
CA PHE A 192 -17.71 -3.43 -11.63
C PHE A 192 -16.32 -3.51 -12.30
N VAL A 193 -15.34 -4.14 -11.65
CA VAL A 193 -13.99 -4.32 -12.21
C VAL A 193 -14.01 -5.24 -13.43
N ARG A 194 -14.79 -6.34 -13.40
CA ARG A 194 -14.97 -7.21 -14.58
C ARG A 194 -15.56 -6.45 -15.76
N TRP A 195 -16.57 -5.61 -15.54
CA TRP A 195 -17.11 -4.73 -16.58
C TRP A 195 -16.04 -3.78 -17.13
N GLN A 196 -15.24 -3.15 -16.25
CA GLN A 196 -14.15 -2.26 -16.66
C GLN A 196 -13.13 -3.00 -17.54
N PHE A 197 -12.64 -4.17 -17.13
CA PHE A 197 -11.64 -4.93 -17.88
C PHE A 197 -12.20 -5.49 -19.20
N ASN A 198 -13.45 -5.94 -19.23
CA ASN A 198 -14.11 -6.37 -20.47
C ASN A 198 -14.25 -5.21 -21.47
N THR A 199 -14.58 -4.01 -20.96
CA THR A 199 -14.64 -2.79 -21.79
C THR A 199 -13.25 -2.41 -22.30
N LEU A 200 -12.22 -2.39 -21.44
CA LEU A 200 -10.85 -2.11 -21.86
C LEU A 200 -10.34 -3.10 -22.92
N LYS A 201 -10.73 -4.38 -22.81
CA LYS A 201 -10.45 -5.39 -23.83
C LYS A 201 -11.16 -5.10 -25.14
N SER A 202 -12.44 -4.75 -25.12
CA SER A 202 -13.22 -4.49 -26.35
C SER A 202 -12.72 -3.27 -27.12
N ILE A 203 -12.17 -2.26 -26.44
CA ILE A 203 -11.54 -1.08 -27.08
C ILE A 203 -10.03 -1.25 -27.32
N GLY A 204 -9.49 -2.47 -27.23
CA GLY A 204 -8.10 -2.80 -27.59
C GLY A 204 -7.03 -2.28 -26.62
N LYS A 205 -7.38 -1.92 -25.38
CA LYS A 205 -6.44 -1.44 -24.35
C LYS A 205 -5.80 -2.57 -23.54
N ILE A 206 -6.34 -3.80 -23.62
CA ILE A 206 -5.75 -4.99 -23.03
C ILE A 206 -5.17 -5.86 -24.14
N ILE A 207 -3.86 -6.10 -24.07
CA ILE A 207 -3.13 -6.93 -25.02
C ILE A 207 -2.43 -8.07 -24.29
N LYS A 208 -2.28 -9.21 -24.97
CA LYS A 208 -1.42 -10.31 -24.52
C LYS A 208 -0.11 -10.24 -25.28
N ALA A 209 0.98 -9.97 -24.58
CA ALA A 209 2.31 -9.87 -25.17
C ALA A 209 3.38 -10.38 -24.19
N LYS A 210 4.48 -10.92 -24.71
CA LYS A 210 5.67 -11.20 -23.92
C LYS A 210 6.42 -9.89 -23.73
N ARG A 211 6.58 -9.45 -22.48
CA ARG A 211 7.24 -8.19 -22.13
C ARG A 211 8.22 -8.41 -20.99
N MET A 212 9.29 -7.63 -21.00
CA MET A 212 10.20 -7.56 -19.87
C MET A 212 9.52 -6.78 -18.75
N ALA A 213 9.58 -7.32 -17.54
CA ALA A 213 9.09 -6.70 -16.33
C ALA A 213 10.05 -7.02 -15.20
N VAL A 214 10.10 -6.16 -14.19
CA VAL A 214 10.72 -6.54 -12.91
C VAL A 214 9.91 -7.71 -12.36
N TYR A 215 10.58 -8.78 -11.98
CA TYR A 215 9.97 -10.06 -11.63
C TYR A 215 10.48 -10.52 -10.26
N SER A 216 9.59 -11.03 -9.42
CA SER A 216 9.96 -11.65 -8.15
C SER A 216 10.04 -13.16 -8.32
N PRO A 217 11.24 -13.78 -8.22
CA PRO A 217 11.36 -15.24 -8.28
C PRO A 217 10.64 -15.96 -7.15
N LEU A 218 10.52 -15.31 -5.98
CA LEU A 218 9.82 -15.85 -4.82
C LEU A 218 8.31 -15.88 -5.04
N ASP A 219 7.75 -14.79 -5.58
CA ASP A 219 6.30 -14.66 -5.79
C ASP A 219 5.83 -15.28 -7.10
N GLY A 220 6.75 -15.59 -8.02
CA GLY A 220 6.42 -16.20 -9.31
C GLY A 220 5.64 -15.28 -10.26
N GLN A 221 5.77 -13.96 -10.11
CA GLN A 221 5.00 -12.99 -10.89
C GLN A 221 5.74 -11.63 -11.08
N PRO A 222 5.27 -10.76 -12.00
CA PRO A 222 5.76 -9.39 -12.10
C PRO A 222 5.61 -8.62 -10.79
N CYS A 223 6.66 -7.90 -10.38
CA CYS A 223 6.67 -7.09 -9.16
C CYS A 223 6.42 -5.62 -9.51
N ALA A 224 5.16 -5.20 -9.36
CA ALA A 224 4.74 -3.83 -9.60
C ALA A 224 5.24 -2.89 -8.50
N ASP A 225 5.21 -1.58 -8.74
CA ASP A 225 5.79 -0.58 -7.83
C ASP A 225 5.25 -0.66 -6.39
N HIS A 226 3.95 -0.95 -6.23
CA HIS A 226 3.30 -1.04 -4.91
C HIS A 226 3.57 -2.37 -4.19
N ASP A 227 4.11 -3.37 -4.89
CA ASP A 227 4.51 -4.65 -4.29
C ASP A 227 5.97 -4.63 -3.81
N ARG A 228 6.71 -3.54 -4.06
CA ARG A 228 8.14 -3.44 -3.77
C ARG A 228 8.42 -2.94 -2.36
N ALA A 229 9.43 -3.54 -1.73
CA ALA A 229 10.04 -3.00 -0.52
C ALA A 229 10.96 -1.80 -0.82
N THR A 230 11.68 -1.84 -1.94
CA THR A 230 12.64 -0.81 -2.38
C THR A 230 12.59 -0.63 -3.90
N GLY A 231 13.02 0.54 -4.40
CA GLY A 231 13.11 0.79 -5.85
C GLY A 231 11.78 1.04 -6.55
N GLU A 232 10.86 1.77 -5.91
CA GLU A 232 9.66 2.32 -6.56
C GLU A 232 10.08 3.12 -7.82
N GLY A 233 9.51 2.78 -8.98
CA GLY A 233 9.82 3.41 -10.27
C GLY A 233 11.03 2.85 -11.03
N VAL A 234 11.73 1.84 -10.49
CA VAL A 234 12.83 1.17 -11.21
C VAL A 234 12.27 0.25 -12.31
N GLY A 235 12.73 0.41 -13.54
CA GLY A 235 12.35 -0.44 -14.68
C GLY A 235 13.48 -1.39 -15.10
N PRO A 236 13.19 -2.36 -16.00
CA PRO A 236 14.24 -3.11 -16.69
C PRO A 236 15.20 -2.15 -17.42
N GLN A 237 16.50 -2.41 -17.32
CA GLN A 237 17.53 -1.69 -18.07
C GLN A 237 18.12 -2.61 -19.14
N GLU A 238 18.14 -2.12 -20.38
CA GLU A 238 18.65 -2.87 -21.53
C GLU A 238 20.18 -2.77 -21.62
N TYR A 239 20.82 -3.91 -21.90
CA TYR A 239 22.26 -4.02 -22.14
C TYR A 239 22.52 -4.94 -23.33
N VAL A 240 23.57 -4.63 -24.10
CA VAL A 240 24.06 -5.50 -25.17
C VAL A 240 25.08 -6.48 -24.58
N LEU A 241 24.74 -7.77 -24.55
CA LEU A 241 25.64 -8.83 -24.10
C LEU A 241 26.46 -9.36 -25.28
N VAL A 242 27.70 -8.88 -25.43
CA VAL A 242 28.62 -9.35 -26.47
C VAL A 242 29.18 -10.72 -26.09
N LYS A 243 28.98 -11.73 -26.94
CA LYS A 243 29.53 -13.07 -26.75
C LYS A 243 30.89 -13.19 -27.45
N MET A 244 31.96 -13.28 -26.67
CA MET A 244 33.31 -13.53 -27.20
C MET A 244 33.65 -15.01 -27.07
N ARG A 245 34.09 -15.63 -28.16
CA ARG A 245 34.52 -17.03 -28.17
C ARG A 245 35.91 -17.13 -27.54
N VAL A 246 36.04 -17.95 -26.51
CA VAL A 246 37.34 -18.35 -25.96
C VAL A 246 37.97 -19.36 -26.91
N TYR A 247 39.25 -19.16 -27.24
CA TYR A 247 40.05 -20.12 -27.99
C TYR A 247 41.02 -20.80 -27.03
N ASP A 248 41.21 -22.10 -27.21
CA ASP A 248 42.26 -22.85 -26.51
C ASP A 248 43.64 -22.40 -27.03
N GLU A 249 44.63 -22.33 -26.14
CA GLU A 249 46.01 -22.03 -26.54
C GLU A 249 46.55 -23.17 -27.41
N TRP A 250 47.26 -22.79 -28.48
CA TRP A 250 47.81 -23.68 -29.50
C TRP A 250 49.09 -24.37 -29.02
#